data_AF-A0A520THI4-F1
#
_entry.id   AF-A0A520THI4-F1
#
_cell.length_a   1.000
_cell.length_b   1.000
_cell.length_c   1.000
_cell.angle_alpha   90.00
_cell.angle_beta   90.00
_cell.angle_gamma   90.00
#
_symmetry.space_group_name_H-M   'P 1'
#
loop_
_entity.id
_entity.type
_entity.pdbx_description
1 polymer ?
#
loop_
_entity_poly.entity_id
_entity_poly.type
_entity_poly.pdbx_seq_one_letter_code
_entity_poly.pdbx_strand_id
1 'polypeptide(L)'
;MGIENYTIQDICNKLNLSKSHVQRLIREGQLKPSNPGQRPVRFSHEEFKRVSEEVRVQRLDSLKKMAEASEEIGLYDDVTPTTTDLKLGVAKGKFDVPEPDDALDETLAELFKGKQHK
;
A
#
# COMPACT_ATOMS: atom_id res chain seq x y z
N MET A 1 -23.94 -14.88 22.04
CA MET A 1 -23.00 -14.43 21.00
C MET A 1 -22.53 -13.04 21.38
N GLY A 2 -21.23 -12.80 21.52
CA GLY A 2 -20.71 -11.46 21.82
C GLY A 2 -20.98 -10.53 20.64
N ILE A 3 -21.48 -9.32 20.90
CA ILE A 3 -21.65 -8.31 19.86
C ILE A 3 -20.24 -7.81 19.51
N GLU A 4 -19.64 -8.40 18.47
CA GLU A 4 -18.38 -7.91 17.94
C GLU A 4 -18.59 -6.49 17.40
N ASN A 5 -17.95 -5.54 18.06
CA ASN A 5 -18.00 -4.13 17.71
C ASN A 5 -16.61 -3.69 17.31
N TYR A 6 -16.48 -3.13 16.10
CA TYR A 6 -15.24 -2.58 15.58
C TYR A 6 -15.13 -1.11 15.92
N THR A 7 -13.93 -0.65 16.25
CA THR A 7 -13.62 0.78 16.38
C THR A 7 -13.07 1.33 15.08
N ILE A 8 -12.96 2.67 14.97
CA ILE A 8 -12.30 3.31 13.81
C ILE A 8 -10.88 2.75 13.63
N GLN A 9 -10.15 2.51 14.72
CA GLN A 9 -8.79 1.98 14.69
C GLN A 9 -8.77 0.57 14.06
N ASP A 10 -9.70 -0.30 14.47
CA ASP A 10 -9.79 -1.67 13.96
C ASP A 10 -10.07 -1.67 12.45
N ILE A 11 -10.94 -0.78 11.99
CA ILE A 11 -11.25 -0.62 10.56
C ILE A 11 -10.03 -0.13 9.78
N CYS A 12 -9.31 0.88 10.30
CA CYS A 12 -8.09 1.37 9.67
C CYS A 12 -7.06 0.23 9.51
N ASN A 13 -6.83 -0.53 10.57
CA ASN A 13 -5.86 -1.62 10.59
C ASN A 13 -6.27 -2.78 9.67
N LYS A 14 -7.53 -3.21 9.71
CA LYS A 14 -7.99 -4.36 8.93
C LYS A 14 -8.15 -4.07 7.45
N LEU A 15 -8.58 -2.86 7.09
CA LEU A 15 -8.77 -2.48 5.68
C LEU A 15 -7.55 -1.78 5.08
N ASN A 16 -6.51 -1.54 5.90
CA ASN A 16 -5.35 -0.74 5.55
C ASN A 16 -5.76 0.63 4.95
N LEU A 17 -6.67 1.30 5.65
CA LEU A 17 -7.18 2.62 5.27
C LEU A 17 -6.68 3.68 6.25
N SER A 18 -6.43 4.88 5.75
CA SER A 18 -6.10 6.00 6.62
C SER A 18 -7.32 6.42 7.45
N LYS A 19 -7.07 6.94 8.65
CA LYS A 19 -8.11 7.48 9.53
C LYS A 19 -8.98 8.53 8.83
N SER A 20 -8.36 9.39 8.03
CA SER A 20 -9.05 10.42 7.24
C SER A 20 -9.99 9.82 6.20
N HIS A 21 -9.60 8.69 5.59
CA HIS A 21 -10.45 7.96 4.66
C HIS A 21 -11.65 7.35 5.40
N VAL A 22 -11.42 6.66 6.52
CA VAL A 22 -12.52 6.08 7.32
C VAL A 22 -13.49 7.15 7.82
N GLN A 23 -13.00 8.30 8.27
CA GLN A 23 -13.84 9.45 8.65
C GLN A 23 -14.65 10.02 7.48
N ARG A 24 -14.13 9.94 6.26
CA ARG A 24 -14.87 10.33 5.06
C ARG A 24 -16.02 9.38 4.78
N LEU A 25 -15.77 8.06 4.84
CA LEU A 25 -16.82 7.04 4.69
C LEU A 25 -17.97 7.22 5.69
N ILE A 26 -17.66 7.64 6.93
CA ILE A 26 -18.68 7.95 7.94
C ILE A 26 -19.49 9.19 7.55
N ARG A 27 -18.82 10.26 7.10
CA ARG A 27 -19.48 11.51 6.68
C ARG A 27 -20.35 11.34 5.45
N GLU A 28 -19.91 10.52 4.50
CA GLU A 28 -20.64 10.20 3.27
C GLU A 28 -21.75 9.16 3.52
N GLY A 29 -21.88 8.65 4.75
CA GLY A 29 -22.92 7.68 5.14
C GLY A 29 -22.70 6.27 4.61
N GLN A 30 -21.55 6.01 3.99
CA GLN A 30 -21.15 4.68 3.50
C GLN A 30 -20.86 3.72 4.66
N LEU A 31 -20.24 4.22 5.73
CA LEU A 31 -19.99 3.49 6.97
C LEU A 31 -20.89 4.02 8.09
N LYS A 32 -21.82 3.19 8.56
CA LYS A 32 -22.80 3.57 9.58
C LYS A 32 -22.38 3.08 10.97
N PRO A 33 -22.22 3.98 11.95
CA PRO A 33 -21.92 3.56 13.31
C PRO A 33 -23.16 2.94 13.97
N SER A 34 -22.95 1.91 14.78
CA SER A 34 -24.01 1.28 15.57
C SER A 34 -24.49 2.17 16.72
N ASN A 35 -23.67 3.12 17.14
CA ASN A 35 -23.98 4.11 18.18
C ASN A 35 -23.77 5.55 17.66
N PRO A 36 -24.66 6.06 16.80
CA PRO A 36 -24.54 7.41 16.26
C PRO A 36 -24.51 8.45 17.40
N GLY A 37 -23.57 9.39 17.33
CA GLY A 37 -23.43 10.47 18.31
C GLY A 37 -22.75 10.09 19.64
N GLN A 38 -22.47 8.81 19.88
CA GLN A 38 -21.75 8.37 21.08
C GLN A 38 -20.27 8.13 20.80
N ARG A 39 -19.43 8.44 21.80
CA ARG A 39 -18.01 8.11 21.81
C ARG A 39 -17.74 7.00 22.84
N PRO A 40 -16.91 5.98 22.53
CA PRO A 40 -16.25 5.76 21.25
C PRO A 40 -17.23 5.29 20.16
N VAL A 41 -16.98 5.71 18.92
CA VAL A 41 -17.76 5.27 17.76
C VAL A 41 -17.47 3.79 17.50
N ARG A 42 -18.53 2.99 17.41
CA ARG A 42 -18.48 1.55 17.20
C ARG A 42 -19.27 1.18 15.94
N PHE A 43 -18.83 0.11 15.28
CA PHE A 43 -19.42 -0.43 14.06
C PHE A 43 -19.75 -1.90 14.25
N SER A 44 -20.88 -2.35 13.71
CA SER A 44 -21.25 -3.74 13.74
C SER A 44 -20.37 -4.55 12.79
N HIS A 45 -20.29 -5.86 13.04
CA HIS A 45 -19.60 -6.78 12.15
C HIS A 45 -20.17 -6.80 10.73
N GLU A 46 -21.50 -6.73 10.60
CA GLU A 46 -22.17 -6.68 9.30
C GLU A 46 -21.73 -5.46 8.48
N GLU A 47 -21.65 -4.30 9.14
CA GLU A 47 -21.30 -3.06 8.48
C GLU A 47 -19.82 -3.00 8.11
N PHE A 48 -18.96 -3.55 8.97
CA PHE A 48 -17.55 -3.76 8.64
C PHE A 48 -17.40 -4.67 7.41
N LYS A 49 -18.11 -5.81 7.36
CA LYS A 49 -18.04 -6.76 6.25
C LYS A 49 -18.52 -6.13 4.94
N ARG A 50 -19.62 -5.37 4.97
CA ARG A 50 -20.14 -4.65 3.81
C ARG A 50 -19.10 -3.68 3.24
N VAL A 51 -18.51 -2.84 4.08
CA VAL A 51 -17.49 -1.86 3.65
C VAL A 51 -16.22 -2.56 3.18
N SER A 52 -15.83 -3.67 3.81
CA SER A 52 -14.68 -4.47 3.38
C SER A 52 -14.82 -4.97 1.93
N GLU A 53 -16.00 -5.48 1.57
CA GLU A 53 -16.27 -5.92 0.20
C GLU A 53 -16.29 -4.74 -0.79
N GLU A 54 -16.89 -3.61 -0.40
CA GLU A 54 -16.94 -2.42 -1.24
C GLU A 54 -15.53 -1.88 -1.55
N VAL A 55 -14.66 -1.81 -0.54
CA VAL A 55 -13.26 -1.41 -0.71
C VAL A 55 -12.51 -2.38 -1.63
N ARG A 56 -12.76 -3.68 -1.50
CA ARG A 56 -12.16 -4.69 -2.37
C ARG A 56 -12.59 -4.50 -3.83
N VAL A 57 -13.88 -4.28 -4.07
CA VAL A 57 -14.41 -4.03 -5.41
C VAL A 57 -13.83 -2.75 -6.01
N GLN A 58 -13.75 -1.67 -5.24
CA GLN A 58 -13.20 -0.39 -5.70
C GLN A 58 -11.71 -0.50 -6.06
N ARG A 59 -10.92 -1.27 -5.30
CA ARG A 59 -9.52 -1.54 -5.63
C ARG A 59 -9.38 -2.29 -6.96
N LEU A 60 -10.21 -3.30 -7.17
CA LEU A 60 -10.21 -4.07 -8.42
C LEU A 60 -10.61 -3.19 -9.62
N ASP A 61 -11.63 -2.35 -9.47
CA ASP A 61 -12.04 -1.40 -10.52
C ASP A 61 -10.92 -0.41 -10.87
N SER A 62 -10.24 0.12 -9.84
CA SER A 62 -9.10 1.02 -10.04
C SER A 62 -7.95 0.34 -10.81
N LEU A 63 -7.64 -0.91 -10.46
CA LEU A 63 -6.60 -1.69 -11.16
C LEU A 63 -6.98 -1.99 -12.61
N LYS A 64 -8.25 -2.31 -12.89
CA LYS A 64 -8.74 -2.52 -14.25
C LYS A 64 -8.57 -1.26 -15.10
N LYS A 65 -8.99 -0.11 -14.58
CA LYS A 65 -8.83 1.18 -15.26
C LYS A 65 -7.37 1.52 -15.53
N MET A 66 -6.47 1.22 -14.59
CA MET A 66 -5.02 1.41 -14.81
C MET A 66 -4.48 0.47 -15.89
N ALA A 67 -4.93 -0.78 -15.94
CA ALA A 67 -4.54 -1.73 -16.98
C ALA A 67 -5.05 -1.29 -18.36
N GLU A 68 -6.32 -0.90 -18.47
CA GLU A 68 -6.92 -0.35 -19.70
C GLU A 68 -6.19 0.91 -20.16
N ALA A 69 -5.92 1.86 -19.24
CA ALA A 69 -5.16 3.06 -19.56
C ALA A 69 -3.71 2.76 -19.98
N SER A 70 -3.11 1.67 -19.50
CA SER A 70 -1.76 1.24 -19.90
C SER A 70 -1.76 0.60 -21.29
N GLU A 71 -2.84 -0.09 -21.68
CA GLU A 71 -3.03 -0.64 -23.03
C GLU A 71 -3.21 0.48 -24.06
N GLU A 72 -3.96 1.53 -23.73
CA GLU A 72 -4.22 2.67 -24.62
C GLU A 72 -2.96 3.52 -24.90
N ILE A 73 -1.99 3.54 -23.98
CA ILE A 73 -0.71 4.25 -24.15
C ILE A 73 0.25 3.50 -25.12
N GLY A 74 -0.13 2.31 -25.62
CA GLY A 74 0.65 1.59 -26.63
C GLY A 74 1.96 1.00 -26.10
N LEU A 75 2.02 0.62 -24.83
CA LEU A 75 3.26 0.05 -24.24
C LEU A 75 3.56 -1.40 -24.67
N TYR A 76 2.73 -1.97 -25.54
CA TYR A 76 3.01 -3.20 -26.28
C TYR A 76 3.25 -2.85 -27.74
N ASP A 77 4.35 -2.13 -28.02
CA ASP A 77 4.96 -2.25 -29.34
C ASP A 77 5.42 -3.70 -29.48
N ASP A 78 4.91 -4.37 -30.51
CA ASP A 78 5.27 -5.73 -30.92
C ASP A 78 6.80 -5.93 -30.97
N VAL A 79 7.41 -6.37 -29.87
CA VAL A 79 8.69 -7.09 -29.92
C VAL A 79 8.40 -8.52 -30.37
N THR A 80 7.98 -8.64 -31.63
CA THR A 80 8.38 -9.81 -32.40
C THR A 80 9.92 -9.81 -32.46
N PRO A 81 10.60 -10.93 -32.19
CA PRO A 81 12.06 -10.98 -32.28
C PRO A 81 12.47 -10.99 -33.75
N THR A 82 12.36 -9.85 -34.43
CA THR A 82 13.08 -9.64 -35.68
C THR A 82 14.55 -9.47 -35.35
N THR A 83 15.23 -10.59 -35.48
CA THR A 83 16.68 -10.69 -35.65
C THR A 83 17.11 -9.69 -36.73
N THR A 84 17.74 -8.58 -36.34
CA THR A 84 18.85 -7.96 -37.07
C THR A 84 19.45 -6.78 -36.30
N ASP A 85 20.74 -6.93 -36.00
CA ASP A 85 21.75 -5.89 -35.90
C ASP A 85 21.57 -4.75 -34.88
N LEU A 86 21.79 -5.06 -33.61
CA LEU A 86 22.41 -4.10 -32.68
C LEU A 86 23.75 -4.66 -32.20
N LYS A 87 24.81 -4.29 -32.92
CA LYS A 87 26.19 -4.27 -32.41
C LYS A 87 26.26 -3.28 -31.24
N LEU A 88 25.81 -3.68 -30.06
CA LEU A 88 26.18 -3.05 -28.80
C LEU A 88 27.55 -3.59 -28.42
N GLY A 89 28.56 -2.73 -28.53
CA GLY A 89 29.92 -3.01 -28.09
C GLY A 89 29.91 -3.48 -26.65
N VAL A 90 30.31 -4.73 -26.43
CA VAL A 90 30.54 -5.31 -25.11
C VAL A 90 31.75 -4.59 -24.51
N ALA A 91 31.52 -3.51 -23.76
CA ALA A 91 32.47 -3.05 -22.77
C ALA A 91 32.47 -4.10 -21.65
N LYS A 92 33.48 -4.98 -21.66
CA LYS A 92 33.77 -5.90 -20.56
C LYS A 92 34.21 -5.11 -19.33
N GLY A 93 33.27 -4.52 -18.61
CA GLY A 93 33.46 -4.10 -17.23
C GLY A 93 33.24 -5.32 -16.34
N LYS A 94 34.30 -5.81 -15.69
CA LYS A 94 34.19 -6.82 -14.63
C LYS A 94 33.38 -6.19 -13.50
N PHE A 95 32.16 -6.67 -13.29
CA PHE A 95 31.38 -6.32 -12.10
C PHE A 95 31.79 -7.30 -11.02
N ASP A 96 32.86 -6.98 -10.29
CA ASP A 96 33.20 -7.66 -9.03
C ASP A 96 32.09 -7.28 -8.04
N VAL A 97 31.20 -8.24 -7.77
CA VAL A 97 30.20 -8.16 -6.70
C VAL A 97 30.95 -8.47 -5.41
N PRO A 98 31.14 -7.52 -4.49
CA PRO A 98 31.70 -7.87 -3.18
C PRO A 98 30.67 -8.72 -2.43
N GLU A 99 31.09 -9.90 -1.97
CA GLU A 99 30.30 -10.76 -1.09
C GLU A 99 29.94 -9.99 0.20
N PRO A 100 28.76 -10.26 0.79
CA PRO A 100 28.33 -9.56 1.99
C PRO A 100 29.08 -10.13 3.20
N ASP A 101 30.25 -9.60 3.50
CA ASP A 101 30.88 -9.81 4.81
C ASP A 101 30.09 -9.06 5.89
N ASP A 102 29.83 -9.76 6.99
CA ASP A 102 29.13 -9.37 8.22
C ASP A 102 29.70 -8.08 8.87
N ALA A 103 29.35 -6.90 8.36
CA ALA A 103 29.77 -5.63 8.94
C ALA A 103 28.70 -4.52 8.82
N LEU A 104 27.54 -4.73 9.43
CA LEU A 104 26.57 -3.66 9.67
C LEU A 104 26.10 -3.66 11.12
N ASP A 105 27.03 -3.45 12.06
CA ASP A 105 26.65 -3.21 13.47
C ASP A 105 27.36 -2.00 14.13
N GLU A 106 28.32 -1.34 13.47
CA GLU A 106 29.08 -0.23 14.13
C GLU A 106 28.77 1.19 13.63
N THR A 107 28.10 1.38 12.49
CA THR A 107 27.91 2.75 11.93
C THR A 107 26.64 3.47 12.40
N LEU A 108 25.70 2.79 13.07
CA LEU A 108 24.49 3.41 13.61
C LEU A 108 24.66 3.94 15.05
N ALA A 109 25.71 3.51 15.76
CA ALA A 109 25.94 3.91 17.15
C ALA A 109 26.51 5.34 17.30
N GLU A 110 27.17 5.89 16.27
CA GLU A 110 27.74 7.25 16.33
C GLU A 110 26.76 8.36 15.90
N LEU A 111 25.69 8.03 15.17
CA LEU A 111 24.72 9.03 14.70
C LEU A 111 23.79 9.55 15.80
N PHE A 112 23.69 8.86 16.94
CA PHE A 112 22.81 9.22 18.07
C PHE A 112 23.53 9.85 19.28
N LYS A 113 24.84 10.12 19.20
CA LYS A 113 25.62 10.66 20.33
C LYS A 113 25.83 12.18 20.35
N GLY A 114 25.03 12.93 19.59
CA GLY A 114 25.26 14.36 19.36
C GLY A 114 24.04 15.26 19.51
N LYS A 115 23.24 15.14 20.59
CA LYS A 115 22.40 16.25 21.10
C LYS A 115 21.72 15.91 22.43
N GLN A 116 22.49 15.97 23.51
CA GLN A 116 21.95 16.14 24.86
C GLN A 116 22.91 17.02 25.66
N HIS A 117 22.36 18.12 26.18
CA HIS A 117 22.87 19.03 27.23
C HIS A 117 23.98 20.02 26.77
N LYS A 118 23.94 21.32 27.07
CA LYS A 118 23.16 22.13 28.00
C LYS A 118 23.19 23.58 27.50
#